data_AF-A0A6P2BAP0-F1
#
_entry.id   AF-A0A6P2BAP0-F1
#
_cell.length_a   1.000
_cell.length_b   1.000
_cell.length_c   1.000
_cell.angle_alpha   90.00
_cell.angle_beta   90.00
_cell.angle_gamma   90.00
#
_symmetry.space_group_name_H-M   'P 1'
#
loop_
_entity.id
_entity.type
_entity.pdbx_description
1 polymer ?
#
loop_
_entity_poly.entity_id
_entity_poly.type
_entity_poly.pdbx_seq_one_letter_code
_entity_poly.pdbx_strand_id
1 'polypeptide(L)'
;MSSKRKVATPEPFLEAFDPKLREELGVWYTPTEVIRYMVERVDRVLRDELGRPDGLADKDVYILDPATGTGAYLVAVLERIYQTQLENNGEDAAKQAVKDAIHNVVGEDPTGRVFGFELLPAPFVVAHLQLGLLLQKYGVPLESDEERVGVYLTNSLTGWQPPEDKPKQLVIEAMKQERDQADTIKRKRKILVVLGNPPYNAFSGTSTVEENIAQGEGLVDKYKAGLRETWDIRKFNLDDLYIRFIRIAERVIAEQNAEGVVCYITNFSYLNYPSFVVMRQHLLEQFDHFWFDNLNGDSRETGKKTLDGRPDPSVFSTDFNRAGIRKGTAI
;
A
#
# COMPACT_ATOMS: atom_id res chain seq x y z
N MET A 1 -27.48 30.57 2.38
CA MET A 1 -26.11 30.34 2.91
C MET A 1 -25.88 28.85 2.95
N SER A 2 -25.07 28.34 2.01
CA SER A 2 -24.81 26.91 1.86
C SER A 2 -23.83 26.44 2.94
N SER A 3 -24.31 25.60 3.85
CA SER A 3 -23.46 24.86 4.79
C SER A 3 -22.67 23.82 4.00
N LYS A 4 -21.38 24.08 3.76
CA LYS A 4 -20.45 23.06 3.29
C LYS A 4 -20.35 22.00 4.39
N ARG A 5 -20.99 20.85 4.20
CA ARG A 5 -20.71 19.65 5.02
C ARG A 5 -19.23 19.35 4.85
N LYS A 6 -18.43 19.57 5.90
CA LYS A 6 -17.07 19.05 6.00
C LYS A 6 -17.20 17.52 5.94
N VAL A 7 -16.60 16.92 4.91
CA VAL A 7 -16.36 15.47 4.88
C VAL A 7 -15.51 15.16 6.11
N ALA A 8 -15.95 14.21 6.94
CA ALA A 8 -15.16 13.77 8.08
C ALA A 8 -13.89 13.13 7.55
N THR A 9 -12.77 13.85 7.64
CA THR A 9 -11.44 13.28 7.38
C THR A 9 -11.12 12.28 8.51
N PRO A 10 -10.26 11.27 8.29
CA PRO A 10 -9.78 10.38 9.35
C PRO A 10 -8.99 11.08 10.47
N GLU A 11 -8.67 12.37 10.29
CA GLU A 11 -7.83 13.18 11.17
C GLU A 11 -8.29 13.16 12.65
N PRO A 12 -9.58 13.33 13.01
CA PRO A 12 -10.02 13.41 14.40
C PRO A 12 -9.92 12.10 15.19
N PHE A 13 -9.89 10.94 14.52
CA PHE A 13 -9.90 9.64 15.22
C PHE A 13 -8.49 9.22 15.68
N LEU A 14 -7.47 9.54 14.89
CA LEU A 14 -6.07 9.30 15.26
C LEU A 14 -5.44 10.48 16.02
N GLU A 15 -6.11 11.63 16.10
CA GLU A 15 -5.77 12.67 17.09
C GLU A 15 -5.85 12.16 18.54
N ALA A 16 -6.69 11.14 18.80
CA ALA A 16 -6.74 10.44 20.08
C ALA A 16 -5.56 9.45 20.30
N PHE A 17 -4.80 9.12 19.26
CA PHE A 17 -3.58 8.32 19.38
C PHE A 17 -2.41 9.23 19.75
N ASP A 18 -1.67 8.84 20.80
CA ASP A 18 -0.48 9.54 21.27
C ASP A 18 0.45 9.89 20.08
N PRO A 19 0.80 11.16 19.86
CA PRO A 19 1.73 11.57 18.80
C PRO A 19 3.04 10.78 18.79
N LYS A 20 3.55 10.35 19.95
CA LYS A 20 4.73 9.49 20.03
C LYS A 20 4.46 8.10 19.49
N LEU A 21 3.31 7.53 19.79
CA LEU A 21 2.89 6.22 19.27
C LEU A 21 2.70 6.27 17.74
N ARG A 22 2.23 7.39 17.18
CA ARG A 22 2.13 7.57 15.72
C ARG A 22 3.52 7.61 15.05
N GLU A 23 4.48 8.30 15.66
CA GLU A 23 5.86 8.36 15.18
C GLU A 23 6.58 7.00 15.33
N GLU A 24 6.39 6.31 16.46
CA GLU A 24 6.91 4.97 16.75
C GLU A 24 6.28 3.86 15.90
N LEU A 25 5.05 4.03 15.43
CA LEU A 25 4.40 3.09 14.50
C LEU A 25 4.61 3.48 13.04
N GLY A 26 5.21 4.65 12.76
CA GLY A 26 5.45 5.16 11.41
C GLY A 26 4.16 5.39 10.60
N VAL A 27 3.04 5.65 11.27
CA VAL A 27 1.73 5.82 10.63
C VAL A 27 1.56 7.28 10.21
N TRP A 28 1.79 7.55 8.93
CA TRP A 28 1.63 8.86 8.31
C TRP A 28 0.36 8.92 7.48
N TYR A 29 -0.40 10.01 7.63
CA TYR A 29 -1.53 10.26 6.73
C TYR A 29 -1.02 10.73 5.38
N THR A 30 -1.32 9.97 4.33
CA THR A 30 -1.01 10.38 2.97
C THR A 30 -2.01 11.44 2.52
N PRO A 31 -1.57 12.61 2.03
CA PRO A 31 -2.48 13.64 1.52
C PRO A 31 -3.41 13.09 0.43
N THR A 32 -4.68 13.52 0.45
CA THR A 32 -5.70 13.01 -0.49
C THR A 32 -5.32 13.30 -1.94
N GLU A 33 -4.67 14.44 -2.19
CA GLU A 33 -4.19 14.85 -3.51
C GLU A 33 -3.14 13.89 -4.05
N VAL A 34 -2.23 13.42 -3.19
CA VAL A 34 -1.19 12.43 -3.54
C VAL A 34 -1.83 11.08 -3.84
N ILE A 35 -2.76 10.63 -3.00
CA ILE A 35 -3.48 9.36 -3.20
C ILE A 35 -4.21 9.38 -4.55
N ARG A 36 -4.98 10.44 -4.82
CA ARG A 36 -5.72 10.58 -6.08
C ARG A 36 -4.79 10.61 -7.27
N TYR A 37 -3.70 11.37 -7.19
CA TYR A 37 -2.68 11.40 -8.23
C TYR A 37 -2.15 9.99 -8.55
N MET A 38 -1.74 9.23 -7.52
CA MET A 38 -1.24 7.87 -7.71
C MET A 38 -2.29 6.93 -8.32
N VAL A 39 -3.53 6.97 -7.83
CA VAL A 39 -4.62 6.14 -8.36
C VAL A 39 -4.91 6.45 -9.84
N GLU A 40 -4.98 7.74 -10.21
CA GLU A 40 -5.17 8.15 -11.60
C GLU A 40 -3.99 7.75 -12.49
N ARG A 41 -2.75 7.84 -11.98
CA ARG A 41 -1.56 7.38 -12.71
C ARG A 41 -1.59 5.87 -12.96
N VAL A 42 -1.97 5.07 -11.97
CA VAL A 42 -2.11 3.61 -12.12
C VAL A 42 -3.23 3.27 -13.11
N ASP A 43 -4.41 3.91 -12.98
CA ASP A 43 -5.54 3.73 -13.90
C ASP A 43 -5.12 4.01 -15.35
N ARG A 44 -4.33 5.05 -15.56
CA ARG A 44 -3.79 5.39 -16.88
C ARG A 44 -2.79 4.35 -17.40
N VAL A 45 -1.83 3.89 -16.58
CA VAL A 45 -0.87 2.85 -17.00
C VAL A 45 -1.58 1.55 -17.38
N LEU A 46 -2.62 1.17 -16.64
CA LEU A 46 -3.44 0.01 -16.99
C LEU A 46 -4.07 0.13 -18.39
N ARG A 47 -4.57 1.33 -18.74
CA ARG A 47 -5.19 1.60 -20.04
C ARG A 47 -4.17 1.70 -21.17
N ASP A 48 -3.13 2.49 -20.96
CA ASP A 48 -2.18 2.90 -22.01
C ASP A 48 -1.15 1.78 -22.28
N GLU A 49 -0.66 1.09 -21.25
CA GLU A 49 0.48 0.14 -21.35
C GLU A 49 0.05 -1.33 -21.22
N LEU A 50 -0.97 -1.64 -20.41
CA LEU A 50 -1.40 -3.04 -20.14
C LEU A 50 -2.69 -3.44 -20.86
N GLY A 51 -3.21 -2.60 -21.76
CA GLY A 51 -4.36 -2.93 -22.60
C GLY A 51 -5.66 -3.20 -21.84
N ARG A 52 -5.84 -2.58 -20.66
CA ARG A 52 -7.05 -2.66 -19.83
C ARG A 52 -7.91 -1.41 -20.06
N PRO A 53 -8.86 -1.40 -21.02
CA PRO A 53 -9.57 -0.17 -21.42
C PRO A 53 -10.39 0.47 -20.30
N ASP A 54 -10.91 -0.35 -19.38
CA ASP A 54 -11.62 0.11 -18.17
C ASP A 54 -10.67 0.42 -17.00
N GLY A 55 -9.36 0.31 -17.19
CA GLY A 55 -8.33 0.58 -16.19
C GLY A 55 -8.59 -0.18 -14.89
N LEU A 56 -8.68 0.54 -13.76
CA LEU A 56 -8.97 -0.06 -12.45
C LEU A 56 -10.38 -0.69 -12.38
N ALA A 57 -11.30 -0.32 -13.26
CA ALA A 57 -12.66 -0.87 -13.28
C ALA A 57 -12.77 -2.23 -13.99
N ASP A 58 -11.72 -2.65 -14.70
CA ASP A 58 -11.65 -3.96 -15.34
C ASP A 58 -11.70 -5.09 -14.28
N LYS A 59 -12.50 -6.13 -14.55
CA LYS A 59 -12.79 -7.22 -13.61
C LYS A 59 -11.59 -8.12 -13.35
N ASP A 60 -10.65 -8.19 -14.29
CA ASP A 60 -9.44 -9.01 -14.16
C ASP A 60 -8.30 -8.27 -13.43
N VAL A 61 -8.52 -7.01 -13.03
CA VAL A 61 -7.54 -6.19 -12.31
C VAL A 61 -7.72 -6.37 -10.81
N TYR A 62 -6.92 -7.27 -10.25
CA TYR A 62 -6.79 -7.47 -8.80
C TYR A 62 -5.77 -6.48 -8.22
N ILE A 63 -6.16 -5.83 -7.11
CA ILE A 63 -5.47 -4.68 -6.53
C ILE A 63 -5.16 -4.98 -5.07
N LEU A 64 -3.94 -4.69 -4.65
CA LEU A 64 -3.47 -4.85 -3.29
C LEU A 64 -2.82 -3.57 -2.76
N ASP A 65 -3.29 -3.12 -1.61
CA ASP A 65 -2.58 -2.20 -0.73
C ASP A 65 -1.98 -2.99 0.46
N PRO A 66 -0.67 -3.28 0.46
CA PRO A 66 -0.08 -4.15 1.46
C PRO A 66 0.16 -3.45 2.80
N ALA A 67 -0.07 -2.14 2.92
CA ALA A 67 0.07 -1.40 4.17
C ALA A 67 -1.03 -0.35 4.25
N THR A 68 -2.28 -0.81 4.33
CA THR A 68 -3.42 0.03 3.98
C THR A 68 -3.75 1.12 5.00
N GLY A 69 -3.24 0.99 6.23
CA GLY A 69 -3.52 1.96 7.28
C GLY A 69 -5.02 2.10 7.46
N THR A 70 -5.51 3.32 7.28
CA THR A 70 -6.95 3.62 7.39
C THR A 70 -7.74 3.34 6.11
N GLY A 71 -7.18 2.70 5.07
CA GLY A 71 -7.90 2.32 3.86
C GLY A 71 -8.03 3.41 2.79
N ALA A 72 -7.25 4.49 2.87
CA ALA A 72 -7.44 5.66 2.03
C ALA A 72 -7.18 5.40 0.53
N TYR A 73 -6.21 4.55 0.19
CA TYR A 73 -5.98 4.13 -1.21
C TYR A 73 -7.13 3.26 -1.73
N LEU A 74 -7.66 2.34 -0.92
CA LEU A 74 -8.79 1.52 -1.32
C LEU A 74 -10.05 2.35 -1.58
N VAL A 75 -10.30 3.36 -0.74
CA VAL A 75 -11.37 4.34 -0.97
C VAL A 75 -11.19 5.01 -2.32
N ALA A 76 -10.00 5.56 -2.60
CA ALA A 76 -9.74 6.26 -3.87
C ALA A 76 -9.84 5.33 -5.09
N VAL A 77 -9.38 4.08 -4.99
CA VAL A 77 -9.55 3.05 -6.01
C VAL A 77 -11.03 2.79 -6.30
N LEU A 78 -11.85 2.59 -5.26
CA LEU A 78 -13.29 2.37 -5.44
C LEU A 78 -14.01 3.60 -6.00
N GLU A 79 -13.63 4.82 -5.59
CA GLU A 79 -14.14 6.05 -6.19
C GLU A 79 -13.81 6.11 -7.70
N ARG A 80 -12.60 5.71 -8.10
CA ARG A 80 -12.21 5.67 -9.52
C ARG A 80 -12.95 4.60 -10.32
N ILE A 81 -13.15 3.42 -9.73
CA ILE A 81 -13.96 2.33 -10.32
C ILE A 81 -15.39 2.82 -10.55
N TYR A 82 -16.00 3.44 -9.52
CA TYR A 82 -17.35 3.99 -9.61
C TYR A 82 -17.45 5.04 -10.73
N GLN A 83 -16.53 6.00 -10.79
CA GLN A 83 -16.52 7.05 -11.80
C GLN A 83 -16.43 6.48 -13.22
N THR A 84 -15.49 5.56 -13.46
CA THR A 84 -15.32 4.94 -14.79
C THR A 84 -16.59 4.22 -15.24
N GLN A 85 -17.22 3.47 -14.34
CA GLN A 85 -18.44 2.72 -14.66
C GLN A 85 -19.67 3.61 -14.78
N LEU A 86 -19.72 4.72 -14.03
CA LEU A 86 -20.77 5.73 -14.14
C LEU A 86 -20.72 6.40 -15.52
N GLU A 87 -19.53 6.76 -15.98
CA GLU A 87 -19.30 7.38 -17.29
C GLU A 87 -19.60 6.41 -18.44
N ASN A 88 -19.18 5.15 -18.33
CA ASN A 88 -19.30 4.17 -19.41
C ASN A 88 -20.67 3.49 -19.48
N ASN A 89 -21.27 3.17 -18.32
CA ASN A 89 -22.37 2.21 -18.22
C ASN A 89 -23.54 2.68 -17.32
N GLY A 90 -23.42 3.86 -16.69
CA GLY A 90 -24.46 4.44 -15.85
C GLY A 90 -24.42 4.02 -14.38
N GLU A 91 -25.34 4.57 -13.60
CA GLU A 91 -25.29 4.53 -12.13
C GLU A 91 -25.41 3.12 -11.54
N ASP A 92 -26.30 2.29 -12.07
CA ASP A 92 -26.51 0.93 -11.55
C ASP A 92 -25.30 0.03 -11.78
N ALA A 93 -24.65 0.16 -12.95
CA ALA A 93 -23.41 -0.53 -13.25
C ALA A 93 -22.26 -0.07 -12.34
N ALA A 94 -22.19 1.24 -12.05
CA ALA A 94 -21.20 1.80 -11.13
C ALA A 94 -21.34 1.26 -9.70
N LYS A 95 -22.57 1.19 -9.21
CA LYS A 95 -22.88 0.60 -7.89
C LYS A 95 -22.49 -0.88 -7.83
N GLN A 96 -22.90 -1.65 -8.84
CA GLN A 96 -22.58 -3.07 -8.90
C GLN A 96 -21.06 -3.31 -8.99
N ALA A 97 -20.34 -2.52 -9.78
CA ALA A 97 -18.89 -2.65 -9.90
C ALA A 97 -18.15 -2.38 -8.59
N VAL A 98 -18.59 -1.40 -7.79
CA VAL A 98 -18.04 -1.17 -6.44
C VAL A 98 -18.35 -2.34 -5.51
N LYS A 99 -19.60 -2.86 -5.54
CA LYS A 99 -20.00 -4.02 -4.74
C LYS A 99 -19.13 -5.24 -5.06
N ASP A 100 -19.05 -5.61 -6.35
CA ASP A 100 -18.24 -6.72 -6.86
C ASP A 100 -16.75 -6.55 -6.54
N ALA A 101 -16.25 -5.30 -6.50
CA ALA A 101 -14.84 -5.05 -6.27
C ALA A 101 -14.38 -5.36 -4.85
N ILE A 102 -15.22 -5.15 -3.82
CA ILE A 102 -14.77 -5.20 -2.42
C ILE A 102 -15.62 -6.04 -1.47
N HIS A 103 -16.87 -6.40 -1.79
CA HIS A 103 -17.67 -7.26 -0.93
C HIS A 103 -17.07 -8.67 -0.89
N ASN A 104 -16.93 -9.20 0.31
CA ASN A 104 -16.49 -10.57 0.58
C ASN A 104 -17.35 -11.17 1.69
N VAL A 105 -17.29 -12.49 1.85
CA VAL A 105 -18.01 -13.20 2.91
C VAL A 105 -17.03 -13.67 3.98
N VAL A 106 -17.38 -13.45 5.25
CA VAL A 106 -16.57 -13.86 6.40
C VAL A 106 -16.37 -15.37 6.41
N GLY A 107 -15.12 -15.82 6.37
CA GLY A 107 -14.77 -17.24 6.45
C GLY A 107 -14.83 -18.00 5.12
N GLU A 108 -15.19 -17.32 4.02
CA GLU A 108 -15.11 -17.89 2.68
C GLU A 108 -13.88 -17.38 1.92
N ASP A 109 -13.54 -18.05 0.80
CA ASP A 109 -12.46 -17.61 -0.08
C ASP A 109 -12.81 -16.22 -0.66
N PRO A 110 -11.95 -15.18 -0.49
CA PRO A 110 -12.27 -13.81 -0.91
C PRO A 110 -12.61 -13.70 -2.40
N THR A 111 -13.82 -13.26 -2.74
CA THR A 111 -14.35 -13.18 -4.12
C THR A 111 -14.14 -11.81 -4.76
N GLY A 112 -13.96 -10.76 -3.95
CA GLY A 112 -13.64 -9.42 -4.43
C GLY A 112 -12.25 -9.36 -5.09
N ARG A 113 -11.86 -8.16 -5.52
CA ARG A 113 -10.57 -7.92 -6.19
C ARG A 113 -9.78 -6.73 -5.65
N VAL A 114 -10.35 -5.95 -4.73
CA VAL A 114 -9.67 -4.83 -4.06
C VAL A 114 -9.35 -5.25 -2.64
N PHE A 115 -8.06 -5.37 -2.32
CA PHE A 115 -7.58 -5.89 -1.06
C PHE A 115 -6.67 -4.91 -0.31
N GLY A 116 -6.79 -4.88 1.01
CA GLY A 116 -5.87 -4.18 1.91
C GLY A 116 -5.36 -5.09 3.01
N PHE A 117 -4.08 -4.95 3.34
CA PHE A 117 -3.51 -5.60 4.52
C PHE A 117 -3.09 -4.56 5.54
N GLU A 118 -3.39 -4.83 6.81
CA GLU A 118 -3.00 -4.00 7.93
C GLU A 118 -2.49 -4.86 9.07
N LEU A 119 -1.44 -4.40 9.75
CA LEU A 119 -0.83 -5.11 10.87
C LEU A 119 -1.49 -4.73 12.21
N LEU A 120 -1.95 -3.49 12.33
CA LEU A 120 -2.44 -2.91 13.57
C LEU A 120 -3.98 -2.92 13.65
N PRO A 121 -4.58 -3.46 14.74
CA PRO A 121 -6.03 -3.54 14.88
C PRO A 121 -6.78 -2.20 14.77
N ALA A 122 -6.19 -1.10 15.26
CA ALA A 122 -6.84 0.21 15.25
C ALA A 122 -7.05 0.79 13.83
N PRO A 123 -6.00 0.98 12.99
CA PRO A 123 -6.19 1.41 11.61
C PRO A 123 -7.02 0.41 10.78
N PHE A 124 -6.90 -0.90 11.07
CA PHE A 124 -7.75 -1.93 10.46
C PHE A 124 -9.25 -1.66 10.67
N VAL A 125 -9.67 -1.33 11.90
CA VAL A 125 -11.08 -0.98 12.20
C VAL A 125 -11.49 0.31 11.49
N VAL A 126 -10.61 1.31 11.44
CA VAL A 126 -10.89 2.57 10.74
C VAL A 126 -11.08 2.34 9.24
N ALA A 127 -10.26 1.48 8.63
CA ALA A 127 -10.40 1.12 7.22
C ALA A 127 -11.77 0.48 6.93
N HIS A 128 -12.23 -0.44 7.79
CA HIS A 128 -13.56 -1.04 7.68
C HIS A 128 -14.67 0.02 7.77
N LEU A 129 -14.58 0.94 8.74
CA LEU A 129 -15.55 2.02 8.89
C LEU A 129 -15.56 2.94 7.66
N GLN A 130 -14.41 3.36 7.15
CA GLN A 130 -14.34 4.25 5.99
C GLN A 130 -14.92 3.61 4.72
N LEU A 131 -14.56 2.36 4.46
CA LEU A 131 -15.08 1.62 3.32
C LEU A 131 -16.58 1.35 3.47
N GLY A 132 -17.05 0.98 4.67
CA GLY A 132 -18.48 0.83 4.95
C GLY A 132 -19.29 2.12 4.71
N LEU A 133 -18.77 3.27 5.14
CA LEU A 133 -19.40 4.58 4.87
C LEU A 133 -19.40 4.93 3.38
N LEU A 134 -18.34 4.58 2.64
CA LEU A 134 -18.28 4.75 1.18
C LEU A 134 -19.32 3.88 0.48
N LEU A 135 -19.44 2.61 0.87
CA LEU A 135 -20.42 1.67 0.36
C LEU A 135 -21.86 2.16 0.63
N GLN A 136 -22.12 2.68 1.83
CA GLN A 136 -23.41 3.30 2.17
C GLN A 136 -23.69 4.54 1.29
N LYS A 137 -22.68 5.40 1.05
CA LYS A 137 -22.81 6.57 0.16
C LYS A 137 -23.19 6.16 -1.25
N TYR A 138 -22.70 5.03 -1.76
CA TYR A 138 -23.04 4.53 -3.09
C TYR A 138 -24.32 3.66 -3.12
N GLY A 139 -24.97 3.43 -1.98
CA GLY A 139 -26.20 2.65 -1.91
C GLY A 139 -25.99 1.14 -2.06
N VAL A 140 -24.79 0.65 -1.77
CA VAL A 140 -24.44 -0.78 -1.72
C VAL A 140 -23.85 -1.13 -0.35
N PRO A 141 -24.56 -0.88 0.77
CA PRO A 141 -24.03 -1.15 2.11
C PRO A 141 -23.77 -2.65 2.31
N LEU A 142 -22.98 -2.98 3.34
CA LEU A 142 -22.91 -4.35 3.84
C LEU A 142 -24.27 -4.71 4.46
N GLU A 143 -24.92 -5.76 3.97
CA GLU A 143 -26.33 -6.08 4.29
C GLU A 143 -26.47 -7.08 5.44
N SER A 144 -25.42 -7.82 5.78
CA SER A 144 -25.41 -8.81 6.86
C SER A 144 -24.08 -8.80 7.62
N ASP A 145 -24.09 -9.40 8.82
CA ASP A 145 -22.88 -9.61 9.63
C ASP A 145 -21.90 -10.60 8.98
N GLU A 146 -22.32 -11.29 7.91
CA GLU A 146 -21.49 -12.20 7.12
C GLU A 146 -20.75 -11.46 5.99
N GLU A 147 -21.21 -10.27 5.61
CA GLU A 147 -20.54 -9.46 4.60
C GLU A 147 -19.42 -8.61 5.21
N ARG A 148 -18.28 -8.54 4.52
CA ARG A 148 -17.13 -7.71 4.90
C ARG A 148 -16.51 -7.02 3.69
N VAL A 149 -15.69 -6.01 3.97
CA VAL A 149 -14.77 -5.44 2.99
C VAL A 149 -13.48 -6.26 2.91
N GLY A 150 -12.78 -6.18 1.78
CA GLY A 150 -11.51 -6.87 1.50
C GLY A 150 -10.29 -6.35 2.27
N VAL A 151 -10.42 -5.97 3.54
CA VAL A 151 -9.29 -5.53 4.38
C VAL A 151 -8.99 -6.61 5.42
N TYR A 152 -7.74 -7.06 5.55
CA TYR A 152 -7.36 -8.20 6.40
C TYR A 152 -6.28 -7.83 7.41
N LEU A 153 -6.42 -8.35 8.64
CA LEU A 153 -5.43 -8.15 9.70
C LEU A 153 -4.30 -9.17 9.56
N THR A 154 -3.16 -8.77 8.99
CA THR A 154 -2.06 -9.67 8.65
C THR A 154 -0.72 -8.94 8.53
N ASN A 155 0.39 -9.69 8.64
CA ASN A 155 1.70 -9.18 8.24
C ASN A 155 1.90 -9.41 6.74
N SER A 156 2.01 -8.31 5.98
CA SER A 156 2.21 -8.34 4.52
C SER A 156 3.59 -8.82 4.08
N LEU A 157 4.57 -8.89 4.98
CA LEU A 157 5.93 -9.37 4.65
C LEU A 157 6.07 -10.90 4.79
N THR A 158 5.04 -11.59 5.29
CA THR A 158 5.02 -13.04 5.49
C THR A 158 3.80 -13.69 4.83
N GLY A 159 3.78 -15.02 4.75
CA GLY A 159 2.63 -15.79 4.22
C GLY A 159 2.61 -15.98 2.70
N TRP A 160 3.58 -15.43 1.96
CA TRP A 160 3.68 -15.58 0.50
C TRP A 160 4.07 -16.98 0.02
N GLN A 161 4.66 -17.79 0.91
CA GLN A 161 4.96 -19.20 0.68
C GLN A 161 4.23 -20.06 1.73
N PRO A 162 3.93 -21.34 1.42
CA PRO A 162 3.40 -22.28 2.40
C PRO A 162 4.44 -22.50 3.52
N PRO A 163 4.05 -22.50 4.79
CA PRO A 163 4.98 -22.78 5.87
C PRO A 163 5.44 -24.26 5.81
N GLU A 164 6.73 -24.52 6.04
CA GLU A 164 7.27 -25.89 6.13
C GLU A 164 6.77 -26.62 7.38
N ASP A 165 6.53 -25.89 8.48
CA ASP A 165 6.02 -26.42 9.75
C ASP A 165 4.61 -25.89 10.06
N LYS A 166 3.79 -26.72 10.72
CA LYS A 166 2.50 -26.26 11.27
C LYS A 166 2.74 -25.14 12.30
N PRO A 167 2.03 -24.00 12.23
CA PRO A 167 2.24 -22.88 13.14
C PRO A 167 2.04 -23.33 14.60
N LYS A 168 3.07 -23.16 15.44
CA LYS A 168 3.10 -23.60 16.85
C LYS A 168 2.38 -22.66 17.82
N GLN A 169 1.47 -21.81 17.37
CA GLN A 169 0.96 -20.70 18.19
C GLN A 169 -0.53 -20.84 18.49
N LEU A 170 -0.89 -20.65 19.77
CA LEU A 170 -2.25 -20.38 20.23
C LEU A 170 -2.69 -19.02 19.68
N VAL A 171 -3.09 -18.99 18.42
CA VAL A 171 -3.71 -17.82 17.78
C VAL A 171 -5.20 -17.87 18.08
N ILE A 172 -5.78 -16.76 18.53
CA ILE A 172 -7.24 -16.62 18.67
C ILE A 172 -7.87 -16.91 17.31
N GLU A 173 -8.94 -17.72 17.25
CA GLU A 173 -9.51 -18.21 15.98
C GLU A 173 -9.83 -17.07 15.00
N ALA A 174 -10.29 -15.91 15.49
CA ALA A 174 -10.52 -14.72 14.67
C ALA A 174 -9.24 -14.24 13.95
N MET A 175 -8.11 -14.15 14.64
CA MET A 175 -6.83 -13.75 14.03
C MET A 175 -6.31 -14.81 13.05
N LYS A 176 -6.61 -16.09 13.30
CA LYS A 176 -6.29 -17.18 12.39
C LYS A 176 -7.11 -17.06 11.10
N GLN A 177 -8.41 -16.78 11.20
CA GLN A 177 -9.27 -16.55 10.03
C GLN A 177 -8.82 -15.36 9.18
N GLU A 178 -8.42 -14.25 9.81
CA GLU A 178 -7.85 -13.09 9.10
C GLU A 178 -6.57 -13.48 8.34
N ARG A 179 -5.69 -14.23 8.99
CA ARG A 179 -4.44 -14.71 8.39
C ARG A 179 -4.69 -15.68 7.25
N ASP A 180 -5.57 -16.66 7.42
CA ASP A 180 -5.84 -17.71 6.42
C ASP A 180 -6.46 -17.10 5.15
N GLN A 181 -7.39 -16.15 5.29
CA GLN A 181 -7.96 -15.41 4.15
C GLN A 181 -6.90 -14.55 3.45
N ALA A 182 -6.05 -13.85 4.21
CA ALA A 182 -4.94 -13.10 3.63
C ALA A 182 -3.94 -14.01 2.89
N ASP A 183 -3.62 -15.18 3.44
CA ASP A 183 -2.75 -16.16 2.79
C ASP A 183 -3.37 -16.72 1.51
N THR A 184 -4.70 -16.91 1.47
CA THR A 184 -5.42 -17.24 0.23
C THR A 184 -5.24 -16.15 -0.83
N ILE A 185 -5.36 -14.87 -0.46
CA ILE A 185 -5.12 -13.75 -1.40
C ILE A 185 -3.68 -13.77 -1.90
N LYS A 186 -2.71 -13.84 -0.98
CA LYS A 186 -1.27 -13.82 -1.29
C LYS A 186 -0.82 -14.97 -2.21
N ARG A 187 -1.47 -16.13 -2.11
CA ARG A 187 -1.01 -17.36 -2.79
C ARG A 187 -1.87 -17.77 -3.99
N LYS A 188 -3.15 -17.41 -4.03
CA LYS A 188 -4.09 -17.86 -5.07
C LYS A 188 -4.54 -16.74 -6.02
N ARG A 189 -4.46 -15.47 -5.63
CA ARG A 189 -4.96 -14.36 -6.46
C ARG A 189 -3.83 -13.75 -7.27
N LYS A 190 -4.08 -13.52 -8.56
CA LYS A 190 -3.14 -12.89 -9.48
C LYS A 190 -3.23 -11.36 -9.34
N ILE A 191 -2.54 -10.81 -8.34
CA ILE A 191 -2.56 -9.36 -8.05
C ILE A 191 -1.86 -8.58 -9.17
N LEU A 192 -2.60 -7.80 -9.95
CA LEU A 192 -2.05 -7.02 -11.06
C LEU A 192 -1.51 -5.66 -10.63
N VAL A 193 -2.06 -5.10 -9.55
CA VAL A 193 -1.69 -3.77 -9.05
C VAL A 193 -1.30 -3.87 -7.59
N VAL A 194 -0.12 -3.35 -7.26
CA VAL A 194 0.29 -3.09 -5.87
C VAL A 194 0.49 -1.59 -5.71
N LEU A 195 -0.26 -0.95 -4.81
CA LEU A 195 -0.14 0.48 -4.56
C LEU A 195 -0.26 0.84 -3.10
N GLY A 196 0.31 1.98 -2.69
CA GLY A 196 0.13 2.45 -1.31
C GLY A 196 1.25 3.34 -0.78
N ASN A 197 1.27 3.50 0.53
CA ASN A 197 2.31 4.23 1.28
C ASN A 197 2.94 3.29 2.31
N PRO A 198 3.95 2.48 1.92
CA PRO A 198 4.58 1.55 2.84
C PRO A 198 5.34 2.27 3.97
N PRO A 199 5.48 1.65 5.15
CA PRO A 199 6.23 2.23 6.26
C PRO A 199 7.72 2.40 5.92
N TYR A 200 8.34 3.47 6.45
CA TYR A 200 9.65 3.94 5.98
C TYR A 200 10.83 3.30 6.71
N ASN A 201 10.70 3.07 8.01
CA ASN A 201 11.80 2.59 8.87
C ASN A 201 11.34 1.38 9.67
N ALA A 202 12.25 0.46 9.95
CA ALA A 202 12.00 -0.62 10.90
C ALA A 202 11.84 -0.05 12.33
N PHE A 203 10.85 -0.54 13.07
CA PHE A 203 10.66 -0.23 14.49
C PHE A 203 10.90 -1.48 15.34
N SER A 204 10.98 -1.32 16.66
CA SER A 204 11.40 -2.35 17.63
C SER A 204 10.48 -3.58 17.78
N GLY A 205 9.60 -3.83 16.81
CA GLY A 205 8.72 -5.01 16.71
C GLY A 205 8.72 -5.73 15.36
N THR A 206 9.31 -5.17 14.30
CA THR A 206 9.43 -5.83 12.99
C THR A 206 10.68 -6.70 12.94
N SER A 207 10.59 -7.89 13.53
CA SER A 207 11.70 -8.85 13.52
C SER A 207 11.93 -9.39 12.10
N THR A 208 13.14 -9.21 11.56
CA THR A 208 13.57 -9.90 10.34
C THR A 208 13.64 -11.42 10.54
N VAL A 209 13.65 -11.90 11.78
CA VAL A 209 13.77 -13.32 12.10
C VAL A 209 12.53 -14.08 11.65
N GLU A 210 11.33 -13.59 11.95
CA GLU A 210 10.09 -14.22 11.48
C GLU A 210 9.95 -14.15 9.95
N GLU A 211 10.39 -13.05 9.33
CA GLU A 211 10.41 -12.89 7.87
C GLU A 211 11.37 -13.88 7.20
N ASN A 212 12.60 -13.97 7.71
CA ASN A 212 13.64 -14.87 7.19
C ASN A 212 13.28 -16.34 7.42
N ILE A 213 12.70 -16.68 8.58
CA ILE A 213 12.21 -18.04 8.86
C ILE A 213 11.05 -18.39 7.93
N ALA A 214 10.13 -17.45 7.66
CA ALA A 214 8.99 -17.69 6.79
C ALA A 214 9.36 -17.85 5.30
N GLN A 215 10.57 -17.46 4.90
CA GLN A 215 11.00 -17.44 3.50
C GLN A 215 12.22 -18.31 3.20
N GLY A 216 12.87 -18.90 4.21
CA GLY A 216 14.09 -19.71 4.07
C GLY A 216 15.37 -18.90 3.78
N GLU A 217 15.24 -17.70 3.24
CA GLU A 217 16.29 -16.71 2.98
C GLU A 217 15.80 -15.30 3.36
N GLY A 218 16.71 -14.35 3.61
CA GLY A 218 16.32 -13.00 3.96
C GLY A 218 15.64 -12.30 2.79
N LEU A 219 14.49 -11.68 3.03
CA LEU A 219 13.64 -11.07 2.00
C LEU A 219 14.45 -10.16 1.05
N VAL A 220 15.36 -9.36 1.60
CA VAL A 220 16.19 -8.38 0.88
C VAL A 220 17.61 -8.87 0.56
N ASP A 221 17.92 -10.15 0.76
CA ASP A 221 19.28 -10.68 0.55
C ASP A 221 19.72 -10.58 -0.91
N LYS A 222 18.79 -10.71 -1.86
CA LYS A 222 19.03 -10.44 -3.29
C LYS A 222 19.63 -9.05 -3.53
N TYR A 223 19.14 -8.04 -2.80
CA TYR A 223 19.65 -6.67 -2.92
C TYR A 223 21.02 -6.44 -2.26
N LYS A 224 21.46 -7.38 -1.40
CA LYS A 224 22.76 -7.30 -0.72
C LYS A 224 23.86 -8.06 -1.47
N ALA A 225 23.49 -8.92 -2.42
CA ALA A 225 24.41 -9.77 -3.15
C ALA A 225 25.46 -8.94 -3.90
N GLY A 226 26.75 -9.16 -3.60
CA GLY A 226 27.87 -8.50 -4.28
C GLY A 226 28.10 -7.04 -3.91
N LEU A 227 27.36 -6.45 -2.95
CA LEU A 227 27.62 -5.08 -2.52
C LEU A 227 29.03 -4.89 -1.97
N ARG A 228 29.53 -5.87 -1.21
CA ARG A 228 30.85 -5.78 -0.60
C ARG A 228 31.94 -6.18 -1.58
N GLU A 229 31.73 -7.25 -2.33
CA GLU A 229 32.74 -7.87 -3.20
C GLU A 229 32.92 -7.06 -4.49
N THR A 230 31.82 -6.60 -5.10
CA THR A 230 31.83 -5.93 -6.40
C THR A 230 31.87 -4.41 -6.27
N TRP A 231 31.16 -3.85 -5.28
CA TRP A 231 30.97 -2.40 -5.15
C TRP A 231 31.74 -1.77 -3.96
N ASP A 232 32.42 -2.56 -3.14
CA ASP A 232 33.08 -2.15 -1.87
C ASP A 232 32.16 -1.35 -0.91
N ILE A 233 30.86 -1.63 -0.96
CA ILE A 233 29.85 -1.01 -0.09
C ILE A 233 29.66 -1.88 1.15
N ARG A 234 30.08 -1.36 2.31
CA ARG A 234 30.04 -2.09 3.60
C ARG A 234 28.98 -1.59 4.57
N LYS A 235 28.42 -0.40 4.32
CA LYS A 235 27.35 0.21 5.11
C LYS A 235 26.17 0.51 4.21
N PHE A 236 25.03 -0.07 4.54
CA PHE A 236 23.78 0.10 3.79
C PHE A 236 22.59 -0.07 4.73
N ASN A 237 21.47 0.56 4.39
CA ASN A 237 20.20 0.45 5.12
C ASN A 237 19.14 -0.22 4.23
N LEU A 238 19.46 -1.41 3.69
CA LEU A 238 18.56 -2.17 2.82
C LEU A 238 17.47 -2.93 3.59
N ASP A 239 17.56 -2.95 4.92
CA ASP A 239 16.57 -3.54 5.81
C ASP A 239 15.44 -2.55 6.19
N ASP A 240 15.46 -1.31 5.69
CA ASP A 240 14.36 -0.35 5.87
C ASP A 240 13.05 -0.93 5.31
N LEU A 241 11.93 -0.70 6.00
CA LEU A 241 10.65 -1.38 5.67
C LEU A 241 10.20 -1.10 4.24
N TYR A 242 10.29 0.14 3.73
CA TYR A 242 9.86 0.45 2.36
C TYR A 242 10.61 -0.38 1.31
N ILE A 243 11.86 -0.76 1.56
CA ILE A 243 12.65 -1.64 0.68
C ILE A 243 12.07 -3.06 0.69
N ARG A 244 11.68 -3.55 1.87
CA ARG A 244 11.00 -4.85 2.01
C ARG A 244 9.67 -4.87 1.27
N PHE A 245 8.91 -3.78 1.34
CA PHE A 245 7.65 -3.64 0.61
C PHE A 245 7.85 -3.55 -0.91
N ILE A 246 8.90 -2.86 -1.39
CA ILE A 246 9.29 -2.88 -2.80
C ILE A 246 9.65 -4.30 -3.23
N ARG A 247 10.42 -5.03 -2.42
CA ARG A 247 10.80 -6.43 -2.70
C ARG A 247 9.60 -7.38 -2.73
N ILE A 248 8.61 -7.19 -1.85
CA ILE A 248 7.35 -7.93 -1.92
C ILE A 248 6.59 -7.57 -3.20
N ALA A 249 6.50 -6.30 -3.57
CA ALA A 249 5.83 -5.91 -4.81
C ALA A 249 6.52 -6.49 -6.05
N GLU A 250 7.85 -6.50 -6.09
CA GLU A 250 8.65 -7.18 -7.11
C GLU A 250 8.33 -8.69 -7.16
N ARG A 251 8.26 -9.37 -6.01
CA ARG A 251 7.84 -10.78 -5.98
C ARG A 251 6.43 -10.97 -6.55
N VAL A 252 5.49 -10.16 -6.11
CA VAL A 252 4.08 -10.28 -6.51
C VAL A 252 3.89 -10.01 -8.00
N ILE A 253 4.57 -8.99 -8.54
CA ILE A 253 4.37 -8.57 -9.93
C ILE A 253 5.33 -9.27 -10.89
N ALA A 254 6.64 -9.28 -10.61
CA ALA A 254 7.63 -9.78 -11.55
C ALA A 254 7.91 -11.29 -11.40
N GLU A 255 7.89 -11.83 -10.17
CA GLU A 255 8.20 -13.25 -9.95
C GLU A 255 6.97 -14.16 -10.08
N GLN A 256 5.79 -13.69 -9.67
CA GLN A 256 4.55 -14.47 -9.67
C GLN A 256 3.66 -14.20 -10.88
N ASN A 257 3.76 -13.01 -11.47
CA ASN A 257 2.94 -12.60 -12.60
C ASN A 257 3.83 -12.27 -13.82
N ALA A 258 3.19 -12.18 -14.98
CA ALA A 258 3.87 -11.79 -16.23
C ALA A 258 3.73 -10.29 -16.54
N GLU A 259 2.80 -9.61 -15.86
CA GLU A 259 2.49 -8.20 -16.05
C GLU A 259 1.93 -7.63 -14.74
N GLY A 260 2.02 -6.32 -14.59
CA GLY A 260 1.40 -5.60 -13.49
C GLY A 260 2.02 -4.23 -13.23
N VAL A 261 1.51 -3.54 -12.21
CA VAL A 261 1.91 -2.18 -11.85
C VAL A 261 2.24 -2.12 -10.36
N VAL A 262 3.38 -1.52 -10.03
CA VAL A 262 3.73 -1.12 -8.66
C VAL A 262 3.74 0.41 -8.58
N CYS A 263 3.02 1.00 -7.63
CA CYS A 263 3.00 2.44 -7.40
C CYS A 263 3.05 2.76 -5.91
N TYR A 264 4.18 3.23 -5.42
CA TYR A 264 4.36 3.58 -4.01
C TYR A 264 4.87 4.98 -3.84
N ILE A 265 4.38 5.68 -2.82
CA ILE A 265 5.09 6.82 -2.25
C ILE A 265 6.07 6.32 -1.19
N THR A 266 7.36 6.54 -1.38
CA THR A 266 8.43 6.01 -0.52
C THR A 266 9.52 7.03 -0.23
N ASN A 267 10.46 6.67 0.64
CA ASN A 267 11.71 7.39 0.77
C ASN A 267 12.51 7.30 -0.55
N PHE A 268 12.90 8.44 -1.10
CA PHE A 268 13.61 8.53 -2.37
C PHE A 268 15.07 8.07 -2.35
N SER A 269 15.61 7.63 -1.20
CA SER A 269 17.06 7.36 -1.06
C SER A 269 17.56 6.26 -1.99
N TYR A 270 16.71 5.32 -2.39
CA TYR A 270 17.08 4.24 -3.31
C TYR A 270 17.39 4.73 -4.73
N LEU A 271 16.91 5.91 -5.11
CA LEU A 271 17.18 6.50 -6.42
C LEU A 271 18.63 7.00 -6.55
N ASN A 272 19.15 7.62 -5.49
CA ASN A 272 20.41 8.36 -5.57
C ASN A 272 21.57 7.70 -4.82
N TYR A 273 21.32 6.94 -3.75
CA TYR A 273 22.41 6.50 -2.87
C TYR A 273 23.14 5.29 -3.47
N PRO A 274 24.49 5.24 -3.39
CA PRO A 274 25.28 4.14 -3.94
C PRO A 274 24.90 2.77 -3.35
N SER A 275 24.47 2.73 -2.09
CA SER A 275 24.11 1.49 -1.39
C SER A 275 22.95 0.70 -1.99
N PHE A 276 22.18 1.30 -2.90
CA PHE A 276 21.05 0.66 -3.56
C PHE A 276 21.36 0.23 -5.00
N VAL A 277 22.63 0.20 -5.40
CA VAL A 277 23.02 -0.14 -6.78
C VAL A 277 22.53 -1.51 -7.22
N VAL A 278 22.68 -2.54 -6.39
CA VAL A 278 22.22 -3.91 -6.69
C VAL A 278 20.69 -3.98 -6.72
N MET A 279 20.00 -3.29 -5.82
CA MET A 279 18.54 -3.17 -5.88
C MET A 279 18.07 -2.54 -7.19
N ARG A 280 18.70 -1.43 -7.61
CA ARG A 280 18.36 -0.79 -8.89
C ARG A 280 18.63 -1.70 -10.09
N GLN A 281 19.71 -2.47 -10.06
CA GLN A 281 19.99 -3.48 -11.10
C GLN A 281 18.87 -4.52 -11.17
N HIS A 282 18.49 -5.10 -10.03
CA HIS A 282 17.38 -6.04 -9.96
C HIS A 282 16.08 -5.46 -10.50
N LEU A 283 15.68 -4.26 -10.07
CA LEU A 283 14.46 -3.63 -10.55
C LEU A 283 14.50 -3.46 -12.08
N LEU A 284 15.59 -2.92 -12.64
CA LEU A 284 15.76 -2.71 -14.08
C LEU A 284 15.75 -4.01 -14.90
N GLU A 285 16.07 -5.15 -14.28
CA GLU A 285 15.99 -6.47 -14.92
C GLU A 285 14.58 -7.06 -14.89
N GLN A 286 13.74 -6.63 -13.92
CA GLN A 286 12.42 -7.22 -13.67
C GLN A 286 11.24 -6.41 -14.22
N PHE A 287 11.43 -5.11 -14.49
CA PHE A 287 10.36 -4.23 -14.99
C PHE A 287 10.78 -3.46 -16.24
N ASP A 288 9.83 -3.24 -17.15
CA ASP A 288 10.07 -2.59 -18.45
C ASP A 288 10.09 -1.05 -18.38
N HIS A 289 9.30 -0.46 -17.49
CA HIS A 289 9.07 0.98 -17.42
C HIS A 289 9.14 1.51 -15.99
N PHE A 290 9.73 2.71 -15.84
CA PHE A 290 9.89 3.39 -14.57
C PHE A 290 9.50 4.86 -14.69
N TRP A 291 8.69 5.32 -13.74
CA TRP A 291 8.37 6.73 -13.55
C TRP A 291 8.70 7.10 -12.11
N PHE A 292 9.38 8.22 -11.92
CA PHE A 292 9.73 8.74 -10.61
C PHE A 292 9.33 10.19 -10.51
N ASP A 293 8.36 10.49 -9.65
CA ASP A 293 7.95 11.85 -9.32
C ASP A 293 8.55 12.22 -7.97
N ASN A 294 9.71 12.89 -8.00
CA ASN A 294 10.41 13.33 -6.80
C ASN A 294 9.66 14.51 -6.14
N LEU A 295 9.13 14.27 -4.94
CA LEU A 295 8.37 15.25 -4.16
C LEU A 295 9.25 16.07 -3.20
N ASN A 296 10.57 15.89 -3.24
CA ASN A 296 11.54 16.52 -2.36
C ASN A 296 11.20 16.32 -0.87
N GLY A 297 11.32 17.36 -0.05
CA GLY A 297 10.94 17.32 1.36
C GLY A 297 11.99 16.75 2.33
N ASP A 298 13.21 16.45 1.89
CA ASP A 298 14.27 16.00 2.80
C ASP A 298 14.74 17.15 3.71
N SER A 299 14.36 17.08 4.99
CA SER A 299 14.65 18.12 5.97
C SER A 299 16.14 18.19 6.36
N ARG A 300 16.95 17.22 5.96
CA ARG A 300 18.41 17.21 6.20
C ARG A 300 19.14 18.11 5.19
N GLU A 301 18.52 18.38 4.06
CA GLU A 301 19.04 19.31 3.07
C GLU A 301 18.57 20.72 3.42
N THR A 302 19.46 21.50 4.06
CA THR A 302 19.15 22.84 4.53
C THR A 302 19.11 23.86 3.39
N GLY A 303 18.21 24.84 3.49
CA GLY A 303 18.13 25.94 2.52
C GLY A 303 17.39 25.62 1.21
N LYS A 304 16.74 24.45 1.11
CA LYS A 304 15.87 24.12 -0.02
C LYS A 304 14.76 25.14 -0.18
N LYS A 305 14.58 25.56 -1.43
CA LYS A 305 13.50 26.44 -1.85
C LYS A 305 12.85 25.86 -3.09
N THR A 306 11.55 26.06 -3.20
CA THR A 306 10.81 25.85 -4.44
C THR A 306 11.32 26.80 -5.52
N LEU A 307 10.96 26.57 -6.79
CA LEU A 307 11.36 27.41 -7.92
C LEU A 307 10.96 28.89 -7.76
N ASP A 308 9.88 29.16 -7.02
CA ASP A 308 9.40 30.50 -6.67
C ASP A 308 9.96 31.03 -5.33
N GLY A 309 10.98 30.37 -4.77
CA GLY A 309 11.74 30.85 -3.62
C GLY A 309 11.08 30.61 -2.25
N ARG A 310 9.98 29.87 -2.18
CA ARG A 310 9.30 29.50 -0.93
C ARG A 310 9.99 28.30 -0.26
N PRO A 311 9.76 28.06 1.06
CA PRO A 311 10.22 26.83 1.70
C PRO A 311 9.69 25.59 0.98
N ASP A 312 10.50 24.53 0.97
CA ASP A 312 10.18 23.23 0.35
C ASP A 312 9.95 22.17 1.44
N PRO A 313 8.77 22.16 2.10
CA PRO A 313 8.46 21.21 3.16
C PRO A 313 8.18 19.81 2.59
N SER A 314 8.14 18.83 3.48
CA SER A 314 7.65 17.48 3.15
C SER A 314 6.22 17.54 2.62
N VAL A 315 5.89 16.68 1.66
CA VAL A 315 4.50 16.51 1.20
C VAL A 315 3.59 16.00 2.33
N PHE A 316 4.16 15.40 3.37
CA PHE A 316 3.47 14.94 4.57
C PHE A 316 3.37 16.02 5.67
N SER A 317 3.85 17.23 5.43
CA SER A 317 3.72 18.34 6.38
C SER A 317 2.27 18.82 6.44
N THR A 318 1.73 18.92 7.65
CA THR A 318 0.40 19.47 7.92
C THR A 318 0.50 20.70 8.83
N ASP A 319 -0.60 21.43 8.98
CA ASP A 319 -0.67 22.57 9.93
C ASP A 319 -0.36 22.13 11.36
N PHE A 320 -0.70 20.88 11.71
CA PHE A 320 -0.52 20.29 13.04
C PHE A 320 0.83 19.57 13.19
N ASN A 321 1.38 19.02 12.11
CA ASN A 321 2.71 18.42 12.08
C ASN A 321 3.52 18.99 10.92
N ARG A 322 4.12 20.15 11.15
CA ARG A 322 4.93 20.84 10.14
C ARG A 322 6.18 20.05 9.73
N ALA A 323 6.67 19.15 10.58
CA ALA A 323 7.86 18.36 10.29
C ALA A 323 7.59 17.26 9.25
N GLY A 324 6.39 16.66 9.27
CA GLY A 324 6.04 15.57 8.36
C GLY A 324 7.06 14.41 8.41
N ILE A 325 7.12 13.64 7.31
CA ILE A 325 8.24 12.73 7.08
C ILE A 325 9.48 13.56 6.74
N ARG A 326 10.53 13.40 7.56
CA ARG A 326 11.79 14.17 7.44
C ARG A 326 12.71 13.71 6.31
N LYS A 327 12.52 12.48 5.81
CA LYS A 327 13.26 11.96 4.65
C LYS A 327 12.56 12.42 3.38
N GLY A 328 13.33 12.72 2.33
CA GLY A 328 12.74 13.06 1.03
C GLY A 328 11.95 11.91 0.44
N THR A 329 10.91 12.24 -0.31
CA THR A 329 9.95 11.25 -0.82
C THR A 329 9.78 11.31 -2.32
N ALA A 330 9.50 10.16 -2.92
CA ALA A 330 9.18 10.04 -4.34
C ALA A 330 8.03 9.05 -4.50
N ILE A 331 7.22 9.30 -5.52
CA ILE A 331 6.28 8.33 -6.09
C ILE A 331 7.02 7.60 -7.20
#